data_AF-A0A261TU38-F1
#
_entry.id   AF-A0A261TU38-F1
#
_cell.length_a   1.000
_cell.length_b   1.000
_cell.length_c   1.000
_cell.angle_alpha   90.00
_cell.angle_beta   90.00
_cell.angle_gamma   90.00
#
_symmetry.space_group_name_H-M   'P 1'
#
loop_
_entity.id
_entity.type
_entity.pdbx_description
1 polymer ?
#
loop_
_entity_poly.entity_id
_entity_poly.type
_entity_poly.pdbx_seq_one_letter_code
_entity_poly.pdbx_strand_id
1 'polypeptide(L)'
;MATLTQPPAPLVYYTELLRRSDEIRTALGDLMHPDTVAHACDGQGNEWPVLIMGTDWQTKLLFWRPLDLAALETAAGGRALIGGTQAVELRALRPDGCRVQLHLGRPHVVRFGDDSVTMISEFPAELRIDTPYVAGN
;
A
#
# COMPACT_ATOMS: atom_id res chain seq x y z
N MET A 1 45.90 11.94 -3.85
CA MET A 1 44.71 12.79 -4.06
C MET A 1 43.50 11.97 -3.68
N ALA A 2 42.82 12.32 -2.59
CA ALA A 2 41.63 11.60 -2.15
C ALA A 2 40.40 12.21 -2.86
N THR A 3 39.71 11.41 -3.65
CA THR A 3 38.43 11.79 -4.27
C THR A 3 37.41 11.90 -3.15
N LEU A 4 37.03 13.12 -2.78
CA LEU A 4 35.91 13.36 -1.89
C LEU A 4 34.63 12.97 -2.64
N THR A 5 34.11 11.78 -2.36
CA THR A 5 32.78 11.37 -2.81
C THR A 5 31.77 12.30 -2.16
N GLN A 6 31.24 13.25 -2.93
CA GLN A 6 30.19 14.13 -2.47
C GLN A 6 28.98 13.26 -2.05
N PRO A 7 28.42 13.45 -0.85
CA PRO A 7 27.24 12.69 -0.44
C PRO A 7 26.10 12.96 -1.44
N PRO A 8 25.27 11.95 -1.75
CA PRO A 8 24.14 12.17 -2.65
C PRO A 8 23.27 13.30 -2.11
N ALA A 9 22.82 14.18 -3.00
CA ALA A 9 21.91 15.26 -2.64
C ALA A 9 20.67 14.67 -1.93
N PRO A 10 20.15 15.32 -0.87
CA PRO A 10 18.98 14.82 -0.18
C PRO A 10 17.81 14.75 -1.15
N LEU A 11 17.19 13.57 -1.24
CA LEU A 11 15.98 13.38 -2.04
C LEU A 11 14.84 14.14 -1.35
N VAL A 12 14.40 15.22 -1.99
CA VAL A 12 13.24 16.01 -1.54
C VAL A 12 11.99 15.37 -2.10
N TYR A 13 10.89 15.41 -1.36
CA TYR A 13 9.59 14.92 -1.83
C TYR A 13 8.57 16.05 -1.86
N TYR A 14 7.72 16.05 -2.89
CA TYR A 14 6.49 16.83 -2.92
C TYR A 14 5.35 15.94 -2.44
N THR A 15 4.60 16.41 -1.43
CA THR A 15 3.50 15.65 -0.84
C THR A 15 2.15 16.18 -1.32
N GLU A 16 1.33 15.29 -1.86
CA GLU A 16 -0.06 15.53 -2.25
C GLU A 16 -1.00 14.75 -1.34
N LEU A 17 -2.16 15.34 -1.07
CA LEU A 17 -3.20 14.75 -0.23
C LEU A 17 -4.52 14.72 -1.00
N LEU A 18 -4.79 13.56 -1.61
CA LEU A 18 -5.95 13.36 -2.46
C LEU A 18 -7.18 13.05 -1.61
N ARG A 19 -8.25 13.79 -1.85
CA ARG A 19 -9.57 13.58 -1.19
C ARG A 19 -10.71 13.44 -2.18
N ARG A 20 -10.48 13.78 -3.44
CA ARG A 20 -11.49 13.63 -4.49
C ARG A 20 -11.52 12.19 -4.98
N SER A 21 -12.73 11.65 -5.14
CA SER A 21 -12.90 10.23 -5.48
C SER A 21 -12.32 9.87 -6.85
N ASP A 22 -12.30 10.80 -7.82
CA ASP A 22 -11.71 10.58 -9.13
C ASP A 22 -10.18 10.52 -9.08
N GLU A 23 -9.55 11.40 -8.29
CA GLU A 23 -8.09 11.40 -8.05
C GLU A 23 -7.67 10.14 -7.28
N ILE A 24 -8.40 9.79 -6.21
CA ILE A 24 -8.16 8.56 -5.44
C ILE A 24 -8.28 7.33 -6.34
N ARG A 25 -9.33 7.25 -7.17
CA ARG A 25 -9.52 6.12 -8.09
C ARG A 25 -8.33 5.97 -9.05
N THR A 26 -7.86 7.06 -9.65
CA THR A 26 -6.70 7.03 -10.54
C THR A 26 -5.47 6.53 -9.80
N ALA A 27 -5.19 7.09 -8.61
CA ALA A 27 -4.04 6.68 -7.80
C ALA A 27 -4.10 5.21 -7.37
N LEU A 28 -5.27 4.70 -6.97
CA LEU A 28 -5.45 3.28 -6.66
C LEU A 28 -5.23 2.38 -7.88
N GLY A 29 -5.60 2.86 -9.08
CA GLY A 29 -5.33 2.17 -10.34
C GLY A 29 -3.83 1.98 -10.59
N ASP A 30 -3.02 3.02 -10.34
CA ASP A 30 -1.57 2.95 -10.51
C ASP A 30 -0.91 1.92 -9.57
N LEU A 31 -1.50 1.71 -8.38
CA LEU A 31 -0.99 0.73 -7.42
C LEU A 31 -1.14 -0.73 -7.88
N MET A 32 -1.96 -1.00 -8.90
CA MET A 32 -2.11 -2.33 -9.49
C MET A 32 -0.96 -2.70 -10.44
N HIS A 33 -0.01 -1.78 -10.68
CA HIS A 33 1.15 -2.06 -11.52
C HIS A 33 1.97 -3.23 -10.93
N PRO A 34 2.45 -4.20 -11.75
CA PRO A 34 3.15 -5.39 -11.26
C PRO A 34 4.43 -5.07 -10.47
N ASP A 35 5.10 -3.97 -10.81
CA ASP A 35 6.32 -3.52 -10.12
C ASP A 35 6.04 -2.65 -8.87
N THR A 36 4.78 -2.46 -8.47
CA THR A 36 4.43 -1.79 -7.22
C THR A 36 4.74 -2.71 -6.05
N VAL A 37 5.54 -2.22 -5.09
CA VAL A 37 5.81 -2.92 -3.84
C VAL A 37 4.88 -2.37 -2.76
N ALA A 38 3.95 -3.18 -2.26
CA ALA A 38 2.96 -2.77 -1.26
C ALA A 38 3.05 -3.58 0.04
N HIS A 39 2.75 -2.92 1.16
CA HIS A 39 2.69 -3.50 2.49
C HIS A 39 1.42 -3.04 3.20
N ALA A 40 0.77 -3.96 3.93
CA ALA A 40 -0.19 -3.61 4.97
C ALA A 40 0.54 -3.43 6.29
N CYS A 41 0.16 -2.42 7.06
CA CYS A 41 0.78 -2.04 8.33
C CYS A 41 -0.32 -1.88 9.40
N ASP A 42 -0.06 -2.32 10.63
CA ASP A 42 -1.02 -2.17 11.75
C ASP A 42 -0.78 -0.96 12.65
N GLY A 43 0.24 -0.15 12.35
CA GLY A 43 0.64 1.01 13.16
C GLY A 43 1.38 0.66 14.45
N GLN A 44 1.59 -0.63 14.75
CA GLN A 44 2.37 -1.13 15.89
C GLN A 44 3.78 -1.57 15.47
N GLY A 45 4.15 -1.33 14.22
CA GLY A 45 5.45 -1.70 13.65
C GLY A 45 5.43 -3.04 12.92
N ASN A 46 4.29 -3.72 12.82
CA ASN A 46 4.18 -4.90 11.97
C ASN A 46 3.81 -4.48 10.55
N GLU A 47 4.51 -5.06 9.57
CA GLU A 47 4.29 -4.82 8.15
C GLU A 47 4.30 -6.16 7.41
N TRP A 48 3.37 -6.33 6.48
CA TRP A 48 3.23 -7.57 5.70
C TRP A 48 3.11 -7.24 4.21
N PRO A 49 3.85 -7.94 3.34
CA PRO A 49 3.80 -7.68 1.91
C PRO A 49 2.46 -8.12 1.32
N VAL A 50 1.90 -7.27 0.46
CA VAL A 50 0.57 -7.46 -0.14
C VAL A 50 0.60 -7.16 -1.63
N LEU A 51 -0.39 -7.68 -2.34
CA LEU A 51 -0.69 -7.35 -3.72
C LEU A 51 -2.06 -6.68 -3.79
N ILE A 52 -2.15 -5.58 -4.52
CA ILE A 52 -3.42 -4.96 -4.88
C ILE A 52 -3.93 -5.63 -6.15
N MET A 53 -5.11 -6.25 -6.05
CA MET A 53 -5.69 -7.08 -7.09
C MET A 53 -6.56 -6.29 -8.04
N GLY A 54 -7.27 -5.27 -7.53
CA GLY A 54 -8.26 -4.56 -8.31
C GLY A 54 -9.08 -3.60 -7.48
N THR A 55 -9.92 -2.83 -8.18
CA THR A 55 -10.94 -1.99 -7.57
C THR A 55 -12.28 -2.20 -8.26
N ASP A 56 -13.37 -2.08 -7.49
CA ASP A 56 -14.70 -1.84 -8.03
C ASP A 56 -15.08 -0.39 -7.72
N TRP A 57 -15.16 0.43 -8.77
CA TRP A 57 -15.47 1.85 -8.64
C TRP A 57 -16.94 2.12 -8.36
N GLN A 58 -17.85 1.21 -8.73
CA GLN A 58 -19.29 1.38 -8.49
C GLN A 58 -19.59 1.23 -7.01
N THR A 59 -19.00 0.21 -6.39
CA THR A 59 -19.16 -0.10 -4.97
C THR A 59 -18.08 0.52 -4.08
N LYS A 60 -17.06 1.15 -4.67
CA LYS A 60 -15.90 1.76 -3.99
C LYS A 60 -15.16 0.75 -3.10
N LEU A 61 -14.88 -0.42 -3.67
CA LEU A 61 -14.16 -1.49 -2.99
C LEU A 61 -12.77 -1.69 -3.59
N LEU A 62 -11.79 -1.86 -2.72
CA LEU A 62 -10.42 -2.24 -3.04
C LEU A 62 -10.22 -3.72 -2.67
N PHE A 63 -9.72 -4.50 -3.62
CA PHE A 63 -9.38 -5.90 -3.44
C PHE A 63 -7.87 -6.05 -3.34
N TRP A 64 -7.41 -6.71 -2.30
CA TRP A 64 -5.99 -6.94 -2.07
C TRP A 64 -5.78 -8.26 -1.34
N ARG A 65 -4.55 -8.77 -1.32
CA ARG A 65 -4.24 -10.00 -0.59
C ARG A 65 -2.80 -10.01 -0.07
N PRO A 66 -2.51 -10.73 1.02
CA PRO A 66 -1.14 -11.06 1.40
C PRO A 66 -0.43 -11.81 0.27
N LEU A 67 0.87 -11.55 0.08
CA LEU A 67 1.68 -12.30 -0.89
C LEU A 67 1.94 -13.75 -0.43
N ASP A 68 2.17 -13.94 0.86
CA ASP A 68 2.41 -15.24 1.48
C ASP A 68 1.53 -15.41 2.71
N LEU A 69 0.46 -16.19 2.56
CA LEU A 69 -0.50 -16.44 3.63
C LEU A 69 0.11 -17.30 4.75
N ALA A 70 0.94 -18.29 4.41
CA ALA A 70 1.53 -19.18 5.39
C ALA A 70 2.52 -18.42 6.28
N ALA A 71 3.36 -17.56 5.69
CA ALA A 71 4.24 -16.69 6.46
C ALA A 71 3.43 -15.73 7.36
N LEU A 72 2.35 -15.14 6.83
CA LEU A 72 1.49 -14.23 7.58
C LEU A 72 0.85 -14.89 8.81
N GLU A 73 0.41 -16.15 8.72
CA GLU A 73 -0.23 -16.86 9.85
C GLU A 73 0.67 -17.04 11.07
N THR A 74 1.99 -17.04 10.84
CA THR A 74 3.01 -17.15 11.89
C THR A 74 3.60 -15.80 12.33
N ALA A 75 3.37 -14.74 11.55
CA ALA A 75 3.90 -13.42 11.85
C ALA A 75 3.16 -12.77 13.04
N ALA A 76 3.87 -11.92 13.79
CA ALA A 76 3.25 -11.05 14.79
C ALA A 76 2.12 -10.24 14.12
N GLY A 77 0.97 -10.10 14.79
CA GLY A 77 -0.23 -9.41 14.27
C GLY A 77 -0.93 -10.07 13.08
N GLY A 78 -0.32 -11.07 12.42
CA GLY A 78 -0.85 -11.65 11.19
C GLY A 78 -2.18 -12.38 11.36
N ARG A 79 -2.39 -13.04 12.51
CA ARG A 79 -3.69 -13.66 12.85
C ARG A 79 -4.82 -12.63 12.98
N ALA A 80 -4.53 -11.43 13.48
CA ALA A 80 -5.52 -10.36 13.55
C ALA A 80 -5.81 -9.79 12.16
N LEU A 81 -4.79 -9.73 11.28
CA LEU A 81 -4.97 -9.32 9.88
C LEU A 81 -5.91 -10.26 9.12
N ILE A 82 -5.60 -11.55 9.12
CA ILE A 82 -6.40 -12.58 8.41
C ILE A 82 -7.77 -12.83 9.04
N GLY A 83 -7.96 -12.37 10.28
CA GLY A 83 -9.26 -12.34 10.95
C GLY A 83 -10.08 -11.09 10.66
N GLY A 84 -9.51 -10.08 9.98
CA GLY A 84 -10.18 -8.80 9.72
C GLY A 84 -10.49 -8.00 10.99
N THR A 85 -9.81 -8.29 12.10
CA THR A 85 -10.14 -7.68 13.41
C THR A 85 -9.32 -6.43 13.69
N GLN A 86 -8.23 -6.22 12.96
CA GLN A 86 -7.37 -5.04 13.09
C GLN A 86 -7.52 -4.07 11.93
N ALA A 87 -7.43 -2.78 12.26
CA ALA A 87 -7.36 -1.75 11.23
C ALA A 87 -5.96 -1.73 10.62
N VAL A 88 -5.86 -1.44 9.33
CA VAL A 88 -4.59 -1.35 8.63
C VAL A 88 -4.46 -0.10 7.79
N GLU A 89 -3.21 0.30 7.63
CA GLU A 89 -2.73 1.24 6.64
C GLU A 89 -2.07 0.45 5.51
N LEU A 90 -2.21 0.92 4.27
CA LEU A 90 -1.43 0.41 3.15
C LEU A 90 -0.36 1.43 2.77
N ARG A 91 0.86 0.94 2.60
CA ARG A 91 2.01 1.68 2.09
C ARG A 91 2.48 1.04 0.80
N ALA A 92 2.70 1.83 -0.24
CA ALA A 92 3.19 1.33 -1.51
C ALA A 92 4.31 2.20 -2.07
N LEU A 93 5.25 1.57 -2.76
CA LEU A 93 6.25 2.21 -3.60
C LEU A 93 5.94 1.89 -5.06
N ARG A 94 5.63 2.93 -5.83
CA ARG A 94 5.36 2.82 -7.27
C ARG A 94 6.67 2.76 -8.07
N PRO A 95 6.61 2.29 -9.34
CA PRO A 95 7.80 2.18 -10.20
C PRO A 95 8.47 3.52 -10.52
N ASP A 96 7.70 4.61 -10.48
CA ASP A 96 8.17 5.99 -10.66
C ASP A 96 8.87 6.57 -9.40
N GLY A 97 8.98 5.78 -8.33
CA GLY A 97 9.59 6.17 -7.06
C GLY A 97 8.64 6.90 -6.12
N CYS A 98 7.37 7.12 -6.50
CA CYS A 98 6.39 7.74 -5.62
C CYS A 98 6.00 6.78 -4.49
N ARG A 99 5.86 7.33 -3.29
CA ARG A 99 5.38 6.60 -2.11
C ARG A 99 3.92 6.94 -1.87
N VAL A 100 3.10 5.93 -1.68
CA VAL A 100 1.67 6.09 -1.47
C VAL A 100 1.29 5.53 -0.10
N GLN A 101 0.47 6.25 0.64
CA GLN A 101 -0.04 5.84 1.94
C GLN A 101 -1.55 6.10 2.02
N LEU A 102 -2.30 5.12 2.52
CA LEU A 102 -3.75 5.23 2.68
C LEU A 102 -4.27 4.35 3.83
N HIS A 103 -5.28 4.83 4.52
CA HIS A 103 -5.92 4.06 5.60
C HIS A 103 -7.04 3.19 5.04
N LEU A 104 -7.00 1.88 5.33
CA LEU A 104 -7.96 0.89 4.84
C LEU A 104 -8.95 0.41 5.91
N GLY A 105 -8.81 0.87 7.15
CA GLY A 105 -9.63 0.40 8.25
C GLY A 105 -9.51 -1.11 8.42
N ARG A 106 -10.61 -1.75 8.85
CA ARG A 106 -10.65 -3.21 9.05
C ARG A 106 -11.12 -3.88 7.77
N PRO A 107 -10.30 -4.73 7.12
CA PRO A 107 -10.72 -5.40 5.91
C PRO A 107 -11.75 -6.49 6.20
N HIS A 108 -12.70 -6.66 5.28
CA HIS A 108 -13.48 -7.89 5.20
C HIS A 108 -12.63 -8.99 4.56
N VAL A 109 -12.58 -10.15 5.21
CA VAL A 109 -11.75 -11.27 4.78
C VAL A 109 -12.62 -12.33 4.11
N VAL A 110 -12.28 -12.69 2.88
CA VAL A 110 -12.88 -13.79 2.13
C VAL A 110 -11.87 -14.92 2.01
N ARG A 111 -12.26 -16.11 2.47
CA ARG A 111 -11.50 -17.36 2.28
C ARG A 111 -12.16 -18.18 1.19
N PHE A 112 -11.36 -18.64 0.25
CA PHE A 112 -11.81 -19.51 -0.83
C PHE A 112 -11.57 -20.98 -0.48
N GLY A 113 -12.20 -21.88 -1.25
CA GLY A 113 -12.07 -23.33 -1.02
C GLY A 113 -10.70 -23.91 -1.36
N ASP A 114 -9.81 -23.12 -1.97
CA ASP A 114 -8.41 -23.45 -2.27
C ASP A 114 -7.43 -22.88 -1.23
N ASP A 115 -7.94 -22.50 -0.06
CA ASP A 115 -7.22 -21.86 1.05
C ASP A 115 -6.64 -20.46 0.73
N SER A 116 -6.88 -19.92 -0.47
CA SER A 116 -6.50 -18.54 -0.76
C SER A 116 -7.38 -17.54 0.00
N VAL A 117 -6.83 -16.34 0.21
CA VAL A 117 -7.49 -15.24 0.93
C VAL A 117 -7.52 -14.00 0.05
N THR A 118 -8.66 -13.30 0.04
CA THR A 118 -8.77 -11.91 -0.41
C THR A 118 -9.27 -11.03 0.71
N MET A 119 -8.67 -9.87 0.83
CA MET A 119 -9.07 -8.77 1.70
C MET A 119 -9.84 -7.74 0.88
N ILE A 120 -10.94 -7.25 1.45
CA ILE A 120 -11.80 -6.25 0.84
C ILE A 120 -11.85 -5.06 1.77
N SER A 121 -11.49 -3.89 1.26
CA SER A 121 -11.56 -2.62 1.99
C SER A 121 -12.39 -1.62 1.20
N GLU A 122 -13.04 -0.70 1.89
CA GLU A 122 -13.62 0.47 1.24
C GLU A 122 -12.51 1.37 0.68
N PHE A 123 -12.86 2.21 -0.30
CA PHE A 123 -11.96 3.26 -0.76
C PHE A 123 -11.58 4.17 0.41
N PRO A 124 -10.31 4.59 0.49
CA PRO A 124 -9.89 5.48 1.56
C PRO A 124 -10.56 6.84 1.40
N ALA A 125 -10.84 7.51 2.52
CA ALA A 125 -11.29 8.90 2.50
C ALA A 125 -10.19 9.87 2.05
N GLU A 126 -8.93 9.46 2.21
CA GLU A 126 -7.75 10.26 1.93
C GLU A 126 -6.60 9.36 1.49
N LEU A 127 -5.84 9.80 0.48
CA LEU A 127 -4.65 9.10 -0.02
C LEU A 127 -3.50 10.10 -0.13
N ARG A 128 -2.37 9.78 0.50
CA ARG A 128 -1.16 10.60 0.49
C ARG A 128 -0.18 10.07 -0.55
N ILE A 129 0.35 10.95 -1.40
CA ILE A 129 1.40 10.62 -2.37
C ILE A 129 2.61 11.50 -2.08
N ASP A 130 3.77 10.89 -1.88
CA ASP A 130 5.06 11.57 -1.83
C ASP A 130 5.81 11.29 -3.14
N THR A 131 5.93 12.31 -3.99
CA THR A 131 6.59 12.25 -5.29
C THR A 131 8.04 12.73 -5.17
N PRO A 132 9.05 11.97 -5.62
CA PRO A 132 10.44 12.41 -5.55
C PRO A 132 10.65 13.66 -6.42
N TYR A 133 11.15 14.72 -5.81
CA TYR A 133 11.54 15.94 -6.49
C TYR A 133 12.98 15.80 -7.00
N VAL A 134 13.11 15.68 -8.32
CA VAL A 134 14.40 15.81 -9.00
C VAL A 134 14.54 17.27 -9.39
N ALA A 135 15.35 18.03 -8.64
CA ALA A 135 15.76 19.36 -9.09
C ALA A 135 16.46 19.18 -10.43
N GLY A 136 15.87 19.70 -11.51
CA GLY A 136 16.45 19.61 -12.85
C GLY A 136 17.87 20.17 -12.86
N ASN A 137 18.81 19.42 -13.44
CA ASN A 137 20.15 19.89 -13.79
C ASN A 137 20.09 21.11 -14.73
#